data_AF-A0A7M1QCN1-F1
#
_entry.id   AF-A0A7M1QCN1-F1
#
_cell.length_a   1.000
_cell.length_b   1.000
_cell.length_c   1.000
_cell.angle_alpha   90.00
_cell.angle_beta   90.00
_cell.angle_gamma   90.00
#
_symmetry.space_group_name_H-M   'P 1'
#
loop_
_entity.id
_entity.type
_entity.pdbx_description
1 polymer ?
#
loop_
_entity_poly.entity_id
_entity_poly.type
_entity_poly.pdbx_seq_one_letter_code
_entity_poly.pdbx_strand_id
1 'polypeptide(L)'
;MRFHQVRELVDWAADYHARLAEQYSRLAATGDDERVRMALKYLAERELKLQADLLGYLSDGSDHGDVLNTWFDDPNDFPHPPVLERLPEGIEVESVQSVLATALTAHRTLQDLYAHRADLAGGNHEKEFFEALSKGHEGEVRRLVRNMQRLEDY
;
A
#
# COMPACT_ATOMS: atom_id res chain seq x y z
N MET A 1 16.10 -8.26 8.91
CA MET A 1 15.47 -9.40 8.21
C MET A 1 15.87 -9.29 6.75
N ARG A 2 16.38 -10.36 6.14
CA ARG A 2 16.84 -10.38 4.75
C ARG A 2 15.72 -11.03 3.95
N PHE A 3 15.12 -10.30 3.04
CA PHE A 3 14.06 -10.80 2.17
C PHE A 3 14.72 -11.44 0.96
N HIS A 4 14.29 -12.64 0.58
CA HIS A 4 14.91 -13.50 -0.43
C HIS A 4 13.99 -13.71 -1.65
N GLN A 5 12.67 -13.54 -1.49
CA GLN A 5 11.68 -13.81 -2.55
C GLN A 5 10.67 -12.67 -2.70
N VAL A 6 10.13 -12.51 -3.92
CA VAL A 6 9.04 -11.58 -4.22
C VAL A 6 7.85 -11.79 -3.27
N ARG A 7 7.57 -13.05 -2.93
CA ARG A 7 6.55 -13.43 -1.94
C ARG A 7 6.69 -12.70 -0.60
N GLU A 8 7.91 -12.54 -0.09
CA GLU A 8 8.13 -11.88 1.21
C GLU A 8 7.95 -10.34 1.12
N LEU A 9 8.21 -9.74 -0.05
CA LEU A 9 7.91 -8.32 -0.27
C LEU A 9 6.40 -8.08 -0.32
N VAL A 10 5.66 -8.96 -1.01
CA VAL A 10 4.19 -8.91 -1.09
C VAL A 10 3.57 -9.15 0.29
N ASP A 11 4.12 -10.09 1.07
CA ASP A 11 3.71 -10.36 2.46
C ASP A 11 3.95 -9.13 3.36
N TRP A 12 5.13 -8.52 3.25
CA TRP A 12 5.44 -7.27 3.96
C TRP A 12 4.51 -6.12 3.57
N ALA A 13 4.20 -5.97 2.28
CA ALA A 13 3.26 -4.97 1.80
C ALA A 13 1.84 -5.22 2.37
N ALA A 14 1.39 -6.48 2.38
CA ALA A 14 0.11 -6.86 2.96
C ALA A 14 0.06 -6.52 4.47
N ASP A 15 1.11 -6.83 5.23
CA ASP A 15 1.23 -6.45 6.63
C ASP A 15 1.22 -4.93 6.83
N TYR A 16 1.87 -4.17 5.93
CA TYR A 16 1.87 -2.71 5.99
C TYR A 16 0.46 -2.14 5.79
N HIS A 17 -0.28 -2.61 4.78
CA HIS A 17 -1.67 -2.23 4.56
C HIS A 17 -2.56 -2.62 5.75
N ALA A 18 -2.35 -3.80 6.36
CA ALA A 18 -3.07 -4.22 7.55
C ALA A 18 -2.85 -3.26 8.74
N ARG A 19 -1.59 -2.84 8.95
CA ARG A 19 -1.24 -1.87 10.00
C ARG A 19 -1.85 -0.51 9.75
N LEU A 20 -1.84 -0.02 8.51
CA LEU A 20 -2.50 1.23 8.14
C LEU A 20 -4.01 1.16 8.39
N ALA A 21 -4.66 0.06 7.98
CA ALA A 21 -6.08 -0.14 8.24
C ALA A 21 -6.43 -0.09 9.72
N GLU A 22 -5.64 -0.76 10.55
CA GLU A 22 -5.84 -0.81 11.99
C GLU A 22 -5.61 0.58 12.62
N GLN A 23 -4.60 1.33 12.18
CA GLN A 23 -4.38 2.71 12.62
C GLN A 23 -5.56 3.60 12.24
N TYR A 24 -6.00 3.58 10.98
CA TYR A 24 -7.17 4.34 10.52
C TYR A 24 -8.43 3.99 11.31
N SER A 25 -8.69 2.69 11.55
CA SER A 25 -9.85 2.25 12.32
C SER A 25 -9.77 2.69 13.79
N ARG A 26 -8.57 2.66 14.40
CA ARG A 26 -8.38 3.13 15.77
C ARG A 26 -8.63 4.63 15.86
N LEU A 27 -8.07 5.42 14.93
CA LEU A 27 -8.27 6.86 14.87
C LEU A 27 -9.73 7.24 14.58
N ALA A 28 -10.44 6.45 13.78
CA ALA A 28 -11.87 6.61 13.55
C ALA A 28 -12.70 6.35 14.81
N ALA A 29 -12.20 5.56 15.77
CA ALA A 29 -12.88 5.32 17.04
C ALA A 29 -12.63 6.45 18.06
N THR A 30 -11.47 7.13 17.98
CA THR A 30 -11.09 8.23 18.88
C THR A 30 -11.43 9.63 18.36
N GLY A 31 -11.73 9.78 17.07
CA GLY A 31 -12.00 11.10 16.48
C GLY A 31 -13.36 11.67 16.87
N ASP A 32 -13.41 12.95 17.26
CA ASP A 32 -14.67 13.64 17.58
C ASP A 32 -15.45 14.04 16.32
N ASP A 33 -14.76 14.36 15.22
CA ASP A 33 -15.39 14.82 13.98
C ASP A 33 -15.93 13.65 13.15
N GLU A 34 -17.25 13.66 12.92
CA GLU A 34 -17.96 12.63 12.14
C GLU A 34 -17.40 12.52 10.71
N ARG A 35 -17.04 13.64 10.07
CA ARG A 35 -16.49 13.62 8.69
C ARG A 35 -15.13 12.93 8.66
N VAL A 36 -14.27 13.23 9.64
CA VAL A 36 -12.96 12.60 9.79
C VAL A 36 -13.11 11.11 10.10
N ARG A 37 -14.05 10.73 10.97
CA ARG A 37 -14.34 9.31 11.25
C ARG A 37 -14.80 8.56 10.00
N MET A 38 -15.71 9.13 9.22
CA MET A 38 -16.17 8.53 7.96
C MET A 38 -15.03 8.37 6.95
N ALA A 39 -14.20 9.39 6.80
CA ALA A 39 -13.02 9.34 5.93
C ALA A 39 -12.03 8.26 6.37
N LEU A 40 -11.67 8.21 7.66
CA LEU A 40 -10.77 7.21 8.23
C LEU A 40 -11.31 5.80 8.08
N LYS A 41 -12.62 5.59 8.32
CA LYS A 41 -13.26 4.29 8.13
C LYS A 41 -13.21 3.85 6.66
N TYR A 42 -13.47 4.76 5.73
CA TYR A 42 -13.36 4.50 4.30
C TYR A 42 -11.93 4.11 3.91
N LEU A 43 -10.92 4.82 4.43
CA LEU A 43 -9.51 4.49 4.21
C LEU A 43 -9.18 3.10 4.75
N ALA A 44 -9.58 2.79 6.00
CA ALA A 44 -9.36 1.49 6.60
C ALA A 44 -9.93 0.34 5.75
N GLU A 45 -11.17 0.48 5.26
CA GLU A 45 -11.80 -0.51 4.37
C GLU A 45 -11.05 -0.68 3.04
N ARG A 46 -10.41 0.38 2.52
CA ARG A 46 -9.61 0.30 1.30
C ARG A 46 -8.26 -0.35 1.52
N GLU A 47 -7.58 -0.04 2.61
CA GLU A 47 -6.33 -0.72 2.98
C GLU A 47 -6.55 -2.22 3.19
N LEU A 48 -7.63 -2.62 3.88
CA LEU A 48 -7.99 -4.04 4.02
C LEU A 48 -8.27 -4.72 2.68
N LYS A 49 -8.87 -3.99 1.74
CA LYS A 49 -9.12 -4.54 0.40
C LYS A 49 -7.81 -4.76 -0.36
N LEU A 50 -6.88 -3.79 -0.30
CA LEU A 50 -5.55 -3.92 -0.91
C LEU A 50 -4.76 -5.07 -0.27
N GLN A 51 -4.81 -5.19 1.06
CA GLN A 51 -4.25 -6.33 1.78
C GLN A 51 -4.86 -7.65 1.27
N ALA A 52 -6.18 -7.74 1.16
CA ALA A 52 -6.85 -8.95 0.71
C ALA A 52 -6.50 -9.30 -0.74
N ASP A 53 -6.37 -8.32 -1.62
CA ASP A 53 -5.91 -8.52 -3.00
C ASP A 53 -4.47 -9.04 -3.03
N LEU A 54 -3.56 -8.48 -2.20
CA LEU A 54 -2.17 -8.93 -2.03
C LEU A 54 -2.08 -10.37 -1.48
N LEU A 55 -2.85 -10.68 -0.44
CA LEU A 55 -2.95 -12.04 0.09
C LEU A 55 -3.58 -13.01 -0.92
N GLY A 56 -4.49 -12.52 -1.76
CA GLY A 56 -5.08 -13.26 -2.87
C GLY A 56 -4.02 -13.65 -3.91
N TYR A 57 -3.08 -12.77 -4.21
CA TYR A 57 -1.92 -13.11 -5.05
C TYR A 57 -1.05 -14.17 -4.37
N LEU A 58 -0.82 -14.08 -3.06
CA LEU A 58 -0.04 -15.05 -2.27
C LEU A 58 -0.70 -16.43 -2.11
N SER A 59 -2.01 -16.53 -2.33
CA SER A 59 -2.74 -17.79 -2.21
C SER A 59 -2.32 -18.77 -3.31
N ASP A 60 -2.19 -20.05 -2.95
CA ASP A 60 -1.59 -21.17 -3.69
C ASP A 60 -2.29 -21.58 -5.01
N GLY A 61 -3.15 -20.72 -5.55
CA GLY A 61 -3.93 -20.93 -6.78
C GLY A 61 -3.93 -19.75 -7.75
N SER A 62 -3.04 -18.77 -7.57
CA SER A 62 -2.87 -17.66 -8.51
C SER A 62 -1.91 -18.06 -9.64
N ASP A 63 -2.20 -17.65 -10.88
CA ASP A 63 -1.29 -17.80 -12.05
C ASP A 63 0.06 -17.06 -11.87
N HIS A 64 0.30 -16.45 -10.71
CA HIS A 64 1.48 -15.67 -10.36
C HIS A 64 2.47 -16.43 -9.48
N GLY A 65 2.25 -17.72 -9.21
CA GLY A 65 3.15 -18.57 -8.41
C GLY A 65 4.60 -18.59 -8.92
N ASP A 66 4.81 -18.51 -10.24
CA ASP A 66 6.16 -18.41 -10.83
C ASP A 66 6.87 -17.10 -10.47
N VAL A 67 6.15 -15.98 -10.44
CA VAL A 67 6.69 -14.67 -10.03
C VAL A 67 6.98 -14.64 -8.54
N LEU A 68 6.09 -15.18 -7.72
CA LEU A 68 6.24 -15.19 -6.26
C LEU A 68 7.42 -16.05 -5.78
N ASN A 69 7.71 -17.14 -6.50
CA ASN A 69 8.87 -17.99 -6.24
C ASN A 69 10.17 -17.46 -6.88
N THR A 70 10.12 -16.33 -7.60
CA THR A 70 11.32 -15.70 -8.15
C THR A 70 12.20 -15.20 -6.99
N TRP A 71 13.45 -15.62 -7.03
CA TRP A 71 14.48 -15.21 -6.09
C TRP A 71 15.07 -13.87 -6.54
N PHE A 72 15.26 -12.95 -5.60
CA PHE A 72 15.98 -11.72 -5.88
C PHE A 72 17.47 -12.02 -6.03
N ASP A 73 18.04 -11.71 -7.19
CA ASP A 73 19.44 -12.01 -7.51
C ASP A 73 20.43 -11.12 -6.73
N ASP A 74 20.01 -9.93 -6.27
CA ASP A 74 20.88 -9.00 -5.53
C ASP A 74 20.26 -8.54 -4.18
N PRO A 75 20.99 -8.65 -3.05
CA PRO A 75 20.54 -8.16 -1.74
C PRO A 75 20.42 -6.62 -1.60
N ASN A 76 20.98 -5.82 -2.53
CA ASN A 76 20.74 -4.37 -2.65
C ASN A 76 19.48 -4.01 -3.45
N ASP A 77 18.86 -5.01 -4.07
CA ASP A 77 17.62 -4.86 -4.84
C ASP A 77 16.38 -4.83 -3.91
N PHE A 78 16.63 -4.92 -2.61
CA PHE A 78 15.66 -4.63 -1.57
C PHE A 78 15.64 -3.13 -1.28
N PRO A 79 14.47 -2.50 -1.09
CA PRO A 79 14.44 -1.12 -0.61
C PRO A 79 15.32 -0.98 0.62
N HIS A 80 16.30 -0.10 0.50
CA HIS A 80 17.09 0.28 1.65
C HIS A 80 16.14 0.71 2.79
N PRO A 81 16.48 0.42 4.06
CA PRO A 81 15.76 0.91 5.24
C PRO A 81 15.22 2.36 5.15
N PRO A 82 15.91 3.33 4.50
CA PRO A 82 15.41 4.69 4.35
C PRO A 82 14.07 4.84 3.60
N VAL A 83 13.71 3.95 2.67
CA VAL A 83 12.40 4.02 2.01
C VAL A 83 11.30 3.53 2.96
N LEU A 84 11.62 2.53 3.78
CA LEU A 84 10.74 2.01 4.81
C LEU A 84 10.59 3.01 5.98
N GLU A 85 11.65 3.73 6.33
CA GLU A 85 11.66 4.82 7.32
C GLU A 85 10.98 6.10 6.82
N ARG A 86 10.82 6.27 5.49
CA ARG A 86 10.06 7.37 4.90
C ARG A 86 8.56 7.14 4.95
N LEU A 87 8.11 5.94 5.32
CA LEU A 87 6.70 5.68 5.54
C LEU A 87 6.30 6.36 6.86
N PRO A 88 5.24 7.18 6.85
CA PRO A 88 4.82 7.88 8.06
C PRO A 88 4.49 6.85 9.15
N GLU A 89 5.24 6.87 10.26
CA GLU A 89 5.03 5.97 11.41
C GLU A 89 3.75 6.32 12.19
N GLY A 90 3.16 7.50 11.94
CA GLY A 90 1.94 7.96 12.56
C GLY A 90 1.10 8.83 11.62
N ILE A 91 -0.19 8.91 11.90
CA ILE A 91 -1.16 9.64 11.10
C ILE A 91 -1.59 10.87 11.87
N GLU A 92 -1.35 12.05 11.31
CA GLU A 92 -1.80 13.32 11.87
C GLU A 92 -3.30 13.49 11.59
N VAL A 93 -4.10 13.46 12.65
CA VAL A 93 -5.56 13.59 12.58
C VAL A 93 -5.97 15.02 12.94
N GLU A 94 -5.39 16.00 12.25
CA GLU A 94 -5.79 17.40 12.39
C GLU A 94 -7.01 17.74 11.50
N SER A 95 -7.11 17.08 10.34
CA SER A 95 -8.21 17.30 9.39
C SER A 95 -8.34 16.12 8.41
N VAL A 96 -9.48 16.05 7.70
CA VAL A 96 -9.68 15.11 6.58
C VAL A 96 -8.56 15.24 5.54
N GLN A 97 -8.10 16.47 5.28
CA GLN A 97 -7.00 16.76 4.34
C GLN A 97 -5.65 16.26 4.84
N SER A 98 -5.35 16.42 6.13
CA SER A 98 -4.09 15.93 6.72
C SER A 98 -4.02 14.40 6.63
N VAL A 99 -5.10 13.73 7.02
CA VAL A 99 -5.22 12.26 6.91
C VAL A 99 -5.08 11.80 5.46
N LEU A 100 -5.73 12.51 4.53
CA LEU A 100 -5.63 12.26 3.10
C LEU A 100 -4.20 12.41 2.60
N ALA A 101 -3.53 13.50 2.96
CA ALA A 101 -2.17 13.79 2.55
C ALA A 101 -1.20 12.71 3.05
N THR A 102 -1.35 12.25 4.30
CA THR A 102 -0.57 11.13 4.84
C THR A 102 -0.83 9.84 4.06
N ALA A 103 -2.10 9.50 3.82
CA ALA A 103 -2.48 8.32 3.04
C ALA A 103 -1.87 8.36 1.62
N LEU A 104 -2.02 9.49 0.92
CA LEU A 104 -1.47 9.69 -0.42
C LEU A 104 0.05 9.59 -0.44
N THR A 105 0.72 10.11 0.58
CA THR A 105 2.19 10.04 0.69
C THR A 105 2.65 8.59 0.88
N ALA A 106 1.97 7.83 1.73
CA ALA A 106 2.24 6.40 1.91
C ALA A 106 2.02 5.61 0.60
N HIS A 107 0.87 5.80 -0.05
CA HIS A 107 0.56 5.12 -1.33
C HIS A 107 1.55 5.49 -2.42
N ARG A 108 1.94 6.75 -2.53
CA ARG A 108 2.91 7.20 -3.53
C ARG A 108 4.31 6.64 -3.27
N THR A 109 4.70 6.53 -2.00
CA THR A 109 5.97 5.89 -1.63
C THR A 109 5.98 4.41 -1.99
N LEU A 110 4.87 3.68 -1.75
CA LEU A 110 4.71 2.30 -2.19
C LEU A 110 4.69 2.18 -3.73
N GLN A 111 4.04 3.12 -4.42
CA GLN A 111 3.99 3.11 -5.89
C GLN A 111 5.38 3.34 -6.49
N ASP A 112 6.14 4.30 -5.97
CA ASP A 112 7.52 4.57 -6.39
C ASP A 112 8.42 3.36 -6.10
N LEU A 113 8.20 2.68 -4.97
CA LEU A 113 8.86 1.43 -4.64
C LEU A 113 8.59 0.34 -5.69
N TYR A 114 7.32 0.08 -6.01
CA TYR A 114 6.96 -0.93 -7.00
C TYR A 114 7.47 -0.58 -8.41
N ALA A 115 7.43 0.70 -8.78
CA ALA A 115 7.96 1.16 -10.07
C ALA A 115 9.47 0.99 -10.17
N HIS A 116 10.21 1.34 -9.11
CA HIS A 116 11.65 1.10 -9.05
C HIS A 116 11.97 -0.40 -9.12
N ARG A 117 11.15 -1.24 -8.49
CA ARG A 117 11.31 -2.70 -8.57
C ARG A 117 11.04 -3.27 -9.95
N ALA A 118 10.00 -2.77 -10.63
CA ALA A 118 9.69 -3.15 -12.00
C ALA A 118 10.82 -2.81 -12.99
N ASP A 119 11.61 -1.77 -12.71
CA ASP A 119 12.76 -1.36 -13.52
C ASP A 119 14.00 -2.27 -13.27
N LEU A 120 14.18 -2.71 -12.02
CA LEU A 120 15.28 -3.60 -11.62
C LEU A 120 14.98 -5.09 -11.86
N ALA A 121 13.72 -5.46 -12.09
CA ALA A 121 13.29 -6.82 -12.36
C ALA A 121 13.98 -7.38 -13.62
N GLY A 122 14.75 -8.45 -13.45
CA GLY A 122 15.44 -9.13 -14.56
C GLY A 122 14.50 -9.95 -15.45
N GLY A 123 13.26 -10.23 -14.99
CA GLY A 123 12.26 -11.04 -15.70
C GLY A 123 10.99 -10.26 -16.08
N ASN A 124 10.46 -10.52 -17.28
CA ASN A 124 9.23 -9.87 -17.77
C ASN A 124 8.01 -10.10 -16.88
N HIS A 125 7.85 -11.32 -16.32
CA HIS A 125 6.71 -11.64 -15.47
C HIS A 125 6.71 -10.87 -14.13
N GLU A 126 7.90 -10.67 -13.54
CA GLU A 126 8.06 -9.87 -12.33
C GLU A 126 7.75 -8.39 -12.59
N LYS A 127 8.26 -7.86 -13.71
CA LYS A 127 7.96 -6.50 -14.16
C LYS A 127 6.46 -6.29 -14.40
N GLU A 128 5.79 -7.19 -15.12
CA GLU A 128 4.35 -7.09 -15.37
C GLU A 128 3.54 -7.13 -14.06
N PHE A 129 3.94 -7.94 -13.10
CA PHE A 129 3.30 -8.01 -11.78
C PHE A 129 3.43 -6.69 -11.00
N PHE A 130 4.63 -6.13 -10.90
CA PHE A 130 4.85 -4.85 -10.21
C PHE A 130 4.22 -3.67 -10.95
N GLU A 131 4.23 -3.67 -12.29
CA GLU A 131 3.51 -2.67 -13.08
C GLU A 131 2.00 -2.75 -12.87
N ALA A 132 1.43 -3.95 -12.79
CA ALA A 132 0.01 -4.14 -12.49
C ALA A 132 -0.34 -3.61 -11.09
N LEU A 133 0.48 -3.90 -10.08
CA LEU A 133 0.31 -3.38 -8.72
C LEU A 133 0.40 -1.85 -8.67
N SER A 134 1.36 -1.26 -9.36
CA SER A 134 1.55 0.19 -9.45
C SER A 134 0.35 0.88 -10.12
N LYS A 135 -0.12 0.34 -11.25
CA LYS A 135 -1.32 0.85 -11.94
C LYS A 135 -2.59 0.72 -11.10
N GLY A 136 -2.72 -0.36 -10.33
CA GLY A 136 -3.81 -0.56 -9.38
C GLY A 136 -3.86 0.56 -8.33
N HIS A 137 -2.72 0.87 -7.71
CA HIS A 137 -2.59 1.94 -6.73
C HIS A 137 -2.92 3.33 -7.30
N GLU A 138 -2.49 3.64 -8.53
CA GLU A 138 -2.80 4.93 -9.17
C GLU A 138 -4.31 5.12 -9.40
N GLY A 139 -5.01 4.03 -9.72
CA GLY A 139 -6.47 4.01 -9.85
C GLY A 139 -7.17 4.28 -8.52
N GLU A 140 -6.71 3.63 -7.46
CA GLU A 140 -7.28 3.77 -6.11
C GLU A 140 -7.00 5.15 -5.51
N VAL A 141 -5.78 5.69 -5.65
CA VAL A 141 -5.43 7.06 -5.24
C VAL A 141 -6.38 8.08 -5.88
N ARG A 142 -6.63 7.96 -7.19
CA ARG A 142 -7.58 8.84 -7.89
C ARG A 142 -9.01 8.71 -7.38
N ARG A 143 -9.47 7.50 -7.03
CA ARG A 143 -10.79 7.29 -6.42
C ARG A 143 -10.85 7.89 -5.02
N LEU A 144 -9.78 7.76 -4.26
CA LEU A 144 -9.67 8.21 -2.88
C LEU A 144 -9.71 9.74 -2.80
N VAL A 145 -8.93 10.44 -3.62
CA VAL A 145 -9.00 11.92 -3.75
C VAL A 145 -10.41 12.39 -4.10
N ARG A 146 -11.04 11.78 -5.11
CA ARG A 146 -12.40 12.16 -5.54
C ARG A 146 -13.46 11.95 -4.45
N ASN A 147 -13.38 10.85 -3.70
CA ASN A 147 -14.34 10.58 -2.63
C ASN A 147 -14.14 11.53 -1.43
N MET A 148 -12.89 11.90 -1.13
CA MET A 148 -12.58 12.82 -0.04
C MET A 148 -13.03 14.24 -0.35
N GLN A 149 -12.82 14.72 -1.57
CA GLN A 149 -13.39 16.01 -2.02
C GLN A 149 -14.92 16.04 -1.85
N ARG A 150 -15.60 14.94 -2.19
CA ARG A 150 -17.05 14.83 -2.01
C ARG A 150 -17.49 14.81 -0.54
N LEU A 151 -16.65 14.33 0.37
CA LEU A 151 -16.91 14.36 1.82
C LEU A 151 -16.71 15.76 2.42
N GLU A 152 -15.87 16.60 1.82
CA GLU A 152 -15.71 18.01 2.22
C GLU A 152 -16.84 18.90 1.73
N ASP A 153 -17.42 18.59 0.58
CA ASP A 153 -18.56 19.31 0.01
C ASP A 153 -19.89 19.05 0.77
N TYR A 154 -19.93 18.08 1.69
CA TYR A 154 -21.09 17.68 2.52
C TYR A 154 -21.00 18.24 3.94
#